data_AF-A0A0Q7E2R0-F1
#
_entry.id   AF-A0A0Q7E2R0-F1
#
_cell.length_a   1.000
_cell.length_b   1.000
_cell.length_c   1.000
_cell.angle_alpha   90.00
_cell.angle_beta   90.00
_cell.angle_gamma   90.00
#
_symmetry.space_group_name_H-M   'P 1'
#
loop_
_entity.id
_entity.type
_entity.pdbx_description
1 polymer ?
#
loop_
_entity_poly.entity_id
_entity_poly.type
_entity_poly.pdbx_seq_one_letter_code
_entity_poly.pdbx_strand_id
1 'polypeptide(L)'
;MVITESCVLLATEVVYARAMEALAGDLAIYFAAGTHQPLDNARQAITRMLERTMELPLATYLEGFSLTAAETDEAMSRSLARIGQSIQLIRAAALPSQQL
;
A
#
# COMPACT_ATOMS: atom_id res chain seq x y z
N MET A 1 21.97 -21.94 -3.34
CA MET A 1 21.06 -21.23 -2.43
C MET A 1 20.49 -20.00 -3.14
N VAL A 2 19.74 -20.19 -4.23
CA VAL A 2 19.20 -19.11 -5.11
C VAL A 2 17.66 -19.04 -5.03
N ILE A 3 17.02 -20.13 -4.61
CA ILE A 3 15.56 -20.27 -4.53
C ILE A 3 15.00 -19.47 -3.35
N THR A 4 15.73 -19.32 -2.24
CA THR A 4 15.27 -18.65 -1.01
C THR A 4 15.15 -17.12 -1.16
N GLU A 5 16.17 -16.46 -1.71
CA GLU A 5 16.12 -15.02 -1.98
C GLU A 5 15.03 -14.66 -3.01
N SER A 6 14.80 -15.55 -3.97
CA SER A 6 13.74 -15.42 -4.97
C SER A 6 12.34 -15.46 -4.34
N CYS A 7 12.12 -16.29 -3.32
CA CYS A 7 10.83 -16.39 -2.62
C CYS A 7 10.51 -15.13 -1.81
N VAL A 8 11.50 -14.55 -1.12
CA VAL A 8 11.31 -13.29 -0.36
C VAL A 8 10.94 -12.13 -1.28
N LEU A 9 11.62 -12.02 -2.42
CA LEU A 9 11.32 -10.99 -3.42
C LEU A 9 9.92 -11.17 -4.00
N LEU A 10 9.54 -12.40 -4.37
CA LEU A 10 8.22 -12.69 -4.90
C LEU A 10 7.12 -12.39 -3.86
N ALA A 11 7.32 -12.82 -2.61
CA ALA A 11 6.39 -12.53 -1.52
C ALA A 11 6.23 -11.02 -1.32
N THR A 12 7.33 -10.27 -1.37
CA THR A 12 7.33 -8.80 -1.30
C THR A 12 6.49 -8.18 -2.42
N GLU A 13 6.66 -8.62 -3.67
CA GLU A 13 5.88 -8.11 -4.81
C GLU A 13 4.38 -8.40 -4.64
N VAL A 14 4.04 -9.62 -4.19
CA VAL A 14 2.64 -10.03 -4.04
C VAL A 14 1.96 -9.29 -2.90
N VAL A 15 2.61 -9.16 -1.74
CA VAL A 15 2.08 -8.37 -0.61
C VAL A 15 1.88 -6.92 -1.03
N TYR A 16 2.88 -6.32 -1.69
CA TYR A 16 2.78 -4.97 -2.21
C TYR A 16 1.61 -4.82 -3.18
N ALA A 17 1.45 -5.72 -4.15
CA ALA A 17 0.36 -5.68 -5.13
C ALA A 17 -1.02 -5.78 -4.45
N ARG A 18 -1.19 -6.70 -3.50
CA ARG A 18 -2.44 -6.86 -2.75
C ARG A 18 -2.77 -5.66 -1.88
N ALA A 19 -1.77 -5.07 -1.24
CA ALA A 19 -1.93 -3.82 -0.50
C ALA A 19 -2.41 -2.70 -1.42
N MET A 20 -1.75 -2.49 -2.56
CA MET A 20 -2.15 -1.44 -3.51
C MET A 20 -3.53 -1.68 -4.13
N GLU A 21 -3.91 -2.93 -4.40
CA GLU A 21 -5.24 -3.31 -4.89
C GLU A 21 -6.34 -2.92 -3.89
N ALA A 22 -6.15 -3.25 -2.61
CA ALA A 22 -7.08 -2.88 -1.54
C ALA A 22 -7.21 -1.35 -1.41
N LEU A 23 -6.07 -0.64 -1.39
CA LEU A 23 -6.06 0.82 -1.28
C LEU A 23 -6.69 1.51 -2.51
N ALA A 24 -6.49 0.97 -3.71
CA ALA A 24 -7.11 1.50 -4.93
C ALA A 24 -8.64 1.30 -4.94
N GLY A 25 -9.13 0.15 -4.45
CA GLY A 25 -10.56 -0.11 -4.29
C GLY A 25 -11.22 0.91 -3.36
N ASP A 26 -10.59 1.19 -2.22
CA ASP A 26 -11.08 2.21 -1.29
C ASP A 26 -11.11 3.60 -1.92
N LEU A 27 -10.03 4.02 -2.59
CA LEU A 27 -9.99 5.31 -3.29
C LEU A 27 -11.10 5.45 -4.36
N ALA A 28 -11.36 4.39 -5.13
CA ALA A 28 -12.39 4.40 -6.17
C ALA A 28 -13.80 4.65 -5.59
N ILE A 29 -14.11 4.07 -4.43
CA ILE A 29 -15.38 4.30 -3.72
C ILE A 29 -15.52 5.78 -3.34
N TYR A 30 -14.45 6.41 -2.84
CA TYR A 30 -14.49 7.82 -2.44
C TYR A 30 -14.61 8.77 -3.63
N PHE A 31 -13.90 8.51 -4.73
CA PHE A 31 -14.03 9.32 -5.94
C PHE A 31 -15.43 9.21 -6.54
N ALA A 32 -16.05 8.02 -6.50
CA ALA A 32 -17.43 7.83 -6.97
C ALA A 32 -18.47 8.57 -6.09
N ALA A 33 -18.20 8.76 -4.80
CA ALA A 33 -19.09 9.45 -3.87
C ALA A 33 -19.06 10.99 -4.00
N GLY A 34 -18.11 11.56 -4.73
CA GLY A 34 -17.80 13.00 -4.71
C GLY A 34 -18.32 13.80 -5.90
N THR A 35 -19.62 14.04 -6.01
CA THR A 35 -20.21 14.84 -7.12
C THR A 35 -20.14 16.36 -6.94
N HIS A 36 -19.84 16.91 -5.76
CA HIS A 36 -19.98 18.36 -5.50
C HIS A 36 -18.75 19.11 -4.91
N GLN A 37 -17.69 18.44 -4.44
CA GLN A 37 -16.44 19.09 -3.95
C GLN A 37 -15.19 18.21 -4.14
N PRO A 38 -14.60 18.17 -5.35
CA PRO A 38 -13.57 17.19 -5.71
C PRO A 38 -12.26 17.31 -4.90
N LEU A 39 -11.84 18.52 -4.49
CA LEU A 39 -10.58 18.73 -3.77
C LEU A 39 -10.64 18.29 -2.29
N ASP A 40 -11.72 18.62 -1.58
CA ASP A 40 -11.87 18.20 -0.18
C ASP A 40 -12.14 16.69 -0.07
N ASN A 41 -12.84 16.11 -1.04
CA ASN A 41 -13.03 14.67 -1.16
C ASN A 41 -11.72 13.93 -1.45
N ALA A 42 -10.86 14.47 -2.32
CA ALA A 42 -9.54 13.90 -2.57
C ALA A 42 -8.68 13.91 -1.31
N ARG A 43 -8.69 15.00 -0.54
CA ARG A 43 -7.93 15.08 0.73
C ARG A 43 -8.42 14.05 1.76
N GLN A 44 -9.73 13.93 1.94
CA GLN A 44 -10.31 12.93 2.84
C GLN A 44 -10.02 11.50 2.36
N ALA A 45 -10.12 11.24 1.06
CA ALA A 45 -9.81 9.93 0.48
C ALA A 45 -8.36 9.51 0.75
N ILE A 46 -7.39 10.43 0.64
CA ILE A 46 -5.99 10.17 0.99
C ILE A 46 -5.84 9.89 2.49
N THR A 47 -6.43 10.69 3.36
CA THR A 47 -6.36 10.46 4.82
C THR A 47 -6.94 9.10 5.20
N ARG A 48 -8.08 8.73 4.63
CA ARG A 48 -8.68 7.41 4.85
C ARG A 48 -7.83 6.27 4.28
N MET A 49 -7.22 6.46 3.11
CA MET A 49 -6.28 5.50 2.53
C MET A 49 -5.07 5.27 3.45
N LEU A 50 -4.55 6.33 4.10
CA LEU A 50 -3.46 6.23 5.07
C LEU A 50 -3.88 5.44 6.31
N GLU A 51 -5.07 5.73 6.87
CA GLU A 51 -5.64 4.98 8.00
C GLU A 51 -5.80 3.50 7.64
N ARG A 52 -6.36 3.20 6.46
CA ARG A 52 -6.56 1.83 5.98
C ARG A 52 -5.28 1.08 5.72
N THR A 53 -4.20 1.76 5.32
CA THR A 53 -2.89 1.12 5.15
C THR A 53 -2.43 0.44 6.43
N MET A 54 -2.72 1.02 7.61
CA MET A 54 -2.37 0.44 8.91
C MET A 54 -3.20 -0.79 9.27
N GLU A 55 -4.36 -0.97 8.62
CA GLU A 55 -5.31 -2.06 8.88
C GLU A 55 -5.15 -3.22 7.88
N LEU A 56 -4.24 -3.09 6.90
CA LEU A 56 -4.03 -4.13 5.91
C LEU A 56 -3.49 -5.41 6.56
N PRO A 57 -4.06 -6.59 6.25
CA PRO A 57 -3.61 -7.87 6.79
C PRO A 57 -2.38 -8.38 6.04
N LEU A 58 -1.28 -7.61 6.06
CA LEU A 58 -0.05 -7.91 5.31
C LEU A 58 0.53 -9.28 5.68
N ALA A 59 0.42 -9.68 6.96
CA ALA A 59 0.86 -10.99 7.43
C ALA A 59 0.11 -12.12 6.74
N THR A 60 -1.21 -11.97 6.56
CA THR A 60 -2.05 -12.95 5.85
C THR A 60 -1.67 -13.09 4.39
N TYR A 61 -1.20 -12.01 3.75
CA TYR A 61 -0.72 -12.06 2.38
C TYR A 61 0.60 -12.85 2.23
N LEU A 62 1.34 -13.07 3.32
CA LEU A 62 2.58 -13.84 3.33
C LEU A 62 2.39 -15.34 3.63
N GLU A 63 1.24 -15.75 4.18
CA GLU A 63 0.98 -17.13 4.64
C GLU A 63 1.16 -18.19 3.51
N GLY A 64 0.96 -17.81 2.26
CA GLY A 64 1.09 -18.72 1.10
C GLY A 64 2.53 -19.05 0.67
N PHE A 65 3.55 -18.40 1.23
CA PHE A 65 4.93 -18.49 0.71
C PHE A 65 5.85 -19.47 1.45
N SER A 66 5.36 -20.14 2.51
CA SER A 66 6.16 -21.08 3.32
C SER A 66 7.51 -20.53 3.78
N LEU A 67 7.54 -19.24 4.13
CA LEU A 67 8.76 -18.53 4.54
C LEU A 67 9.15 -18.89 5.98
N THR A 68 10.45 -18.86 6.28
CA THR A 68 10.93 -18.83 7.66
C THR A 68 10.54 -17.52 8.34
N ALA A 69 10.68 -17.44 9.67
CA ALA A 69 10.41 -16.21 10.42
C ALA A 69 11.29 -15.03 9.91
N ALA A 70 12.59 -15.26 9.70
CA ALA A 70 13.51 -14.24 9.20
C ALA A 70 13.15 -13.77 7.78
N GLU A 71 12.74 -14.69 6.91
CA GLU A 71 12.31 -14.37 5.54
C GLU A 71 10.96 -13.62 5.52
N THR A 72 10.05 -13.95 6.44
CA THR A 72 8.78 -13.25 6.63
C THR A 72 9.01 -11.82 7.09
N ASP A 73 9.90 -11.62 8.07
CA ASP A 73 10.27 -10.29 8.57
C ASP A 73 10.91 -9.43 7.47
N GLU A 74 11.82 -10.02 6.68
CA GLU A 74 12.45 -9.34 5.55
C GLU A 74 11.43 -8.98 4.46
N ALA A 75 10.56 -9.91 4.07
CA ALA A 75 9.51 -9.65 3.09
C ALA A 75 8.52 -8.58 3.59
N MET A 76 8.16 -8.61 4.87
CA MET A 76 7.29 -7.62 5.50
C MET A 76 7.94 -6.23 5.50
N SER A 77 9.19 -6.13 5.93
CA SER A 77 9.96 -4.89 5.97
C SER A 77 10.07 -4.26 4.58
N ARG A 78 10.43 -5.04 3.57
CA ARG A 78 10.51 -4.57 2.17
C ARG A 78 9.14 -4.14 1.64
N SER A 79 8.08 -4.89 1.95
CA SER A 79 6.72 -4.56 1.53
C SER A 79 6.27 -3.23 2.11
N LEU A 80 6.47 -3.04 3.42
CA LEU A 80 6.15 -1.79 4.13
C LEU A 80 6.94 -0.61 3.56
N ALA A 81 8.23 -0.77 3.27
CA ALA A 81 9.04 0.28 2.67
C ALA A 81 8.49 0.73 1.30
N ARG A 82 8.09 -0.23 0.45
CA ARG A 82 7.50 0.06 -0.87
C ARG A 82 6.11 0.69 -0.79
N ILE A 83 5.26 0.17 0.09
CA ILE A 83 3.93 0.75 0.36
C ILE A 83 4.11 2.21 0.83
N GLY A 84 5.02 2.45 1.77
CA GLY A 84 5.34 3.78 2.28
C GLY A 84 5.81 4.74 1.19
N GLN A 85 6.68 4.29 0.29
CA GLN A 85 7.14 5.09 -0.86
C GLN A 85 5.98 5.45 -1.80
N SER A 86 5.15 4.47 -2.18
CA SER A 86 3.99 4.71 -3.04
C SER A 86 2.99 5.68 -2.43
N ILE A 87 2.76 5.57 -1.12
CA ILE A 87 1.90 6.50 -0.37
C ILE A 87 2.46 7.93 -0.39
N GLN A 88 3.76 8.10 -0.19
CA GLN A 88 4.39 9.43 -0.26
C GLN A 88 4.21 10.06 -1.65
N LEU A 89 4.35 9.26 -2.72
CA LEU A 89 4.12 9.71 -4.10
C LEU A 89 2.66 10.10 -4.33
N ILE A 90 1.70 9.27 -3.90
CA ILE A 90 0.26 9.57 -4.03
C ILE A 90 -0.09 10.85 -3.27
N ARG A 91 0.39 10.98 -2.03
CA ARG A 91 0.18 12.19 -1.22
C ARG A 91 0.77 13.43 -1.89
N ALA A 92 1.98 13.34 -2.45
CA ALA A 92 2.63 14.44 -3.16
C ALA A 92 1.88 14.83 -4.45
N ALA A 93 1.32 13.86 -5.17
CA ALA A 93 0.56 14.11 -6.40
C ALA A 93 -0.83 14.71 -6.12
N ALA A 94 -1.45 14.34 -5.00
CA ALA A 94 -2.83 14.71 -4.71
C ALA A 94 -2.97 15.94 -3.80
N LEU A 95 -1.90 16.36 -3.11
CA LEU A 95 -1.82 17.67 -2.49
C LEU A 95 -1.18 18.65 -3.50
N PRO A 96 -1.87 19.71 -3.94
CA PRO A 96 -1.24 20.70 -4.80
C PRO A 96 -0.02 21.27 -4.07
N SER A 97 1.11 21.34 -4.77
CA SER A 97 2.28 22.08 -4.32
C SER A 97 1.80 23.43 -3.83
N GLN A 98 1.93 23.73 -2.54
CA GLN A 98 1.82 25.10 -2.09
C GLN A 98 2.94 25.84 -2.81
N GLN A 99 2.61 26.50 -3.92
CA GLN A 99 3.39 27.60 -4.45
C GLN A 99 3.30 28.70 -3.39
N LEU A 100 4.23 28.67 -2.45
CA LEU A 100 4.66 29.81 -1.65
C LEU A 100 5.83 30.47 -2.38
#